data_AF-A0A2H1WKE1-F1
#
_entry.id   AF-A0A2H1WKE1-F1
#
_cell.length_a   1.000
_cell.length_b   1.000
_cell.length_c   1.000
_cell.angle_alpha   90.00
_cell.angle_beta   90.00
_cell.angle_gamma   90.00
#
_symmetry.space_group_name_H-M   'P 1'
#
loop_
_entity.id
_entity.type
_entity.pdbx_description
1 polymer ?
#
loop_
_entity_poly.entity_id
_entity_poly.type
_entity_poly.pdbx_seq_one_letter_code
_entity_poly.pdbx_strand_id
1 'polypeptide(L)'
;MCNLPFEVEMRWNAEFMSPSGRVPFIKCGAFVVSELEPIVQFAANKGVSLCGKLSTEEKAEMRAYMSLITNVLVNAELYISWVDNETFNAVTKVRNSSVYPWPLGWLQTRAKRNAVIKRLKALHWYDKTIDQVLADVEQCCNSLSQRLGDKDYFFGSS
;
A
#
# COMPACT_ATOMS: atom_id res chain seq x y z
N MET A 1 3.50 19.01 1.68
CA MET A 1 2.72 18.59 0.48
C MET A 1 3.02 19.52 -0.68
N CYS A 2 3.08 19.01 -1.92
CA CYS A 2 3.54 19.76 -3.11
C CYS A 2 2.53 20.76 -3.71
N ASN A 3 1.37 20.97 -3.09
CA ASN A 3 0.30 21.89 -3.56
C ASN A 3 -0.06 21.75 -5.05
N LEU A 4 0.00 20.53 -5.58
CA LEU A 4 -0.41 20.25 -6.94
C LEU A 4 -1.93 20.38 -7.05
N PRO A 5 -2.47 20.98 -8.13
CA PRO A 5 -3.90 20.91 -8.41
C PRO A 5 -4.25 19.48 -8.85
N PHE A 6 -5.13 18.81 -8.11
CA PHE A 6 -5.64 17.49 -8.46
C PHE A 6 -7.11 17.35 -8.12
N GLU A 7 -7.77 16.41 -8.80
CA GLU A 7 -9.12 15.97 -8.51
C GLU A 7 -9.07 14.49 -8.10
N VAL A 8 -9.83 14.12 -7.07
CA VAL A 8 -9.92 12.73 -6.62
C VAL A 8 -11.22 12.14 -7.12
N GLU A 9 -11.11 11.19 -8.05
CA GLU A 9 -12.24 10.39 -8.49
C GLU A 9 -12.18 8.99 -7.88
N MET A 10 -13.13 8.67 -7.00
CA MET A 10 -13.29 7.31 -6.49
C MET A 10 -14.07 6.46 -7.51
N ARG A 11 -13.47 5.36 -7.97
CA ARG A 11 -14.08 4.42 -8.92
C ARG A 11 -14.00 3.01 -8.37
N TRP A 12 -15.09 2.26 -8.42
CA TRP A 12 -15.14 0.87 -7.94
C TRP A 12 -14.25 -0.08 -8.77
N ASN A 13 -14.00 0.25 -10.04
CA ASN A 13 -13.10 -0.48 -10.94
C ASN A 13 -11.69 0.14 -11.05
N ALA A 14 -11.28 1.00 -10.10
CA ALA A 14 -9.98 1.69 -10.17
C ALA A 14 -8.80 0.72 -10.37
N GLU A 15 -8.84 -0.46 -9.74
CA GLU A 15 -7.81 -1.51 -9.94
C GLU A 15 -7.70 -1.94 -11.42
N PHE A 16 -8.82 -2.09 -12.13
CA PHE A 16 -8.84 -2.46 -13.55
C PHE A 16 -8.48 -1.31 -14.50
N MET A 17 -8.62 -0.06 -14.04
CA MET A 17 -8.22 1.12 -14.81
C MET A 17 -6.71 1.38 -14.73
N SER A 18 -6.06 0.90 -13.66
CA SER A 18 -4.63 1.07 -13.45
C SER A 18 -3.82 0.20 -14.42
N PRO A 19 -2.81 0.75 -15.12
CA PRO A 19 -1.91 -0.04 -15.97
C PRO A 19 -1.21 -1.20 -15.23
N SER A 20 -0.93 -1.04 -13.94
CA SER A 20 -0.31 -2.08 -13.12
C SER A 20 -1.29 -2.98 -12.37
N GLY A 21 -2.60 -2.75 -12.53
CA GLY A 21 -3.62 -3.42 -11.71
C GLY A 21 -3.65 -2.99 -10.25
N ARG A 22 -2.84 -1.98 -9.87
CA ARG A 22 -2.70 -1.50 -8.49
C ARG A 22 -3.04 -0.02 -8.37
N VAL A 23 -3.69 0.33 -7.27
CA VAL A 23 -3.90 1.72 -6.85
C VAL A 23 -2.81 2.16 -5.86
N PRO A 24 -2.47 3.45 -5.79
CA PRO A 24 -3.01 4.57 -6.57
C PRO A 24 -2.42 4.65 -7.99
N PHE A 25 -3.15 5.30 -8.90
CA PHE A 25 -2.65 5.77 -10.18
C PHE A 25 -3.18 7.18 -10.46
N ILE A 26 -2.48 7.94 -11.30
CA ILE A 26 -2.89 9.27 -11.74
C ILE A 26 -3.05 9.31 -13.25
N LYS A 27 -3.91 10.19 -13.72
CA LYS A 27 -4.02 10.57 -15.13
C LYS A 27 -3.68 12.04 -15.27
N CYS A 28 -2.71 12.36 -16.13
CA CYS A 28 -2.30 13.72 -16.44
C CYS A 28 -2.25 13.91 -17.96
N GLY A 29 -3.31 14.49 -18.53
CA GLY A 29 -3.46 14.59 -19.98
C GLY A 29 -3.48 13.20 -20.64
N ALA A 30 -2.49 12.95 -21.50
CA ALA A 30 -2.30 11.67 -22.19
C ALA A 30 -1.57 10.61 -21.36
N PHE A 31 -1.00 10.97 -20.20
CA PHE A 31 -0.21 10.05 -19.37
C PHE A 31 -1.08 9.40 -18.30
N VAL A 32 -0.89 8.09 -18.11
CA VAL A 32 -1.43 7.34 -16.98
C VAL A 32 -0.26 6.68 -16.26
N VAL A 33 -0.06 7.03 -14.99
CA VAL A 33 1.09 6.60 -14.19
C VAL A 33 0.57 5.95 -12.91
N SER A 34 0.94 4.70 -12.68
CA SER A 34 0.54 3.92 -11.50
C SER A 34 1.67 3.75 -10.51
N GLU A 35 1.31 3.52 -9.25
CA GLU A 35 2.21 3.30 -8.11
C GLU A 35 2.93 4.54 -7.60
N LEU A 36 3.23 4.54 -6.31
CA LEU A 36 3.76 5.72 -5.62
C LEU A 36 5.08 6.20 -6.23
N GLU A 37 6.07 5.34 -6.38
CA GLU A 37 7.40 5.75 -6.86
C GLU A 37 7.37 6.33 -8.28
N PRO A 38 6.71 5.69 -9.28
CA PRO A 38 6.53 6.29 -10.60
C PRO A 38 5.76 7.62 -10.57
N ILE A 39 4.72 7.75 -9.72
CA ILE A 39 3.98 9.01 -9.56
C ILE A 39 4.89 10.12 -9.05
N VAL A 40 5.69 9.84 -8.02
CA VAL A 40 6.64 10.81 -7.46
C VAL A 40 7.70 11.20 -8.48
N GLN A 41 8.23 10.24 -9.24
CA GLN A 41 9.19 10.52 -10.31
C GLN A 41 8.57 11.33 -11.45
N PHE A 42 7.31 11.06 -11.81
CA PHE A 42 6.59 11.84 -12.81
C PHE A 42 6.44 13.30 -12.39
N ALA A 43 6.08 13.57 -11.13
CA ALA A 43 6.03 14.93 -10.59
C ALA A 43 7.43 15.58 -10.58
N ALA A 44 8.47 14.84 -10.18
CA ALA A 44 9.85 15.34 -10.15
C ALA A 44 10.34 15.76 -11.55
N ASN A 45 10.02 14.98 -12.59
CA ASN A 45 10.33 15.30 -13.99
C ASN A 45 9.62 16.56 -14.50
N LYS A 46 8.56 17.02 -13.80
CA LYS A 46 7.86 18.28 -14.06
C LYS A 46 8.31 19.42 -13.13
N GLY A 47 9.42 19.22 -12.41
CA GLY A 47 10.02 20.22 -11.52
C GLY A 47 9.44 20.25 -10.11
N VAL A 48 8.59 19.29 -9.73
CA VAL A 48 7.95 19.23 -8.41
C VAL A 48 8.48 18.05 -7.62
N SER A 49 9.31 18.32 -6.60
CA SER A 49 9.95 17.28 -5.80
C SER A 49 9.42 17.24 -4.37
N LEU A 50 8.95 16.07 -3.93
CA LEU A 50 8.59 15.81 -2.52
C LEU A 50 9.81 15.76 -1.61
N CYS A 51 10.95 15.32 -2.14
CA CYS A 51 12.18 15.09 -1.40
C CYS A 51 13.25 16.15 -1.72
N GLY A 52 12.86 17.32 -2.24
CA GLY A 52 13.82 18.33 -2.70
C GLY A 52 14.76 18.84 -1.62
N LYS A 53 14.30 18.86 -0.36
CA LYS A 53 15.05 19.32 0.81
C LYS A 53 15.89 18.22 1.48
N LEU A 54 15.67 16.96 1.13
CA LEU A 54 16.36 15.82 1.73
C LEU A 54 17.73 15.61 1.08
N SER A 55 18.73 15.29 1.90
CA SER A 55 20.05 14.86 1.44
C SER A 55 19.96 13.54 0.66
N THR A 56 21.04 13.17 -0.03
CA THR A 56 21.08 11.89 -0.75
C THR A 56 21.02 10.71 0.21
N GLU A 57 21.66 10.85 1.37
CA GLU A 57 21.66 9.88 2.47
C GLU A 57 20.25 9.74 3.06
N GLU A 58 19.59 10.85 3.36
CA GLU A 58 18.22 10.85 3.90
C GLU A 58 17.22 10.23 2.91
N LYS A 59 17.38 10.47 1.61
CA LYS A 59 16.57 9.81 0.57
C LYS A 59 16.80 8.30 0.53
N ALA A 60 18.04 7.84 0.75
CA ALA A 60 18.35 6.42 0.81
C ALA A 60 17.71 5.78 2.06
N GLU A 61 17.83 6.43 3.22
CA GLU A 61 17.16 6.00 4.46
C GLU A 61 15.64 5.93 4.29
N MET A 62 15.03 6.96 3.70
CA MET A 62 13.59 7.00 3.45
C MET A 62 13.14 5.79 2.61
N ARG A 63 13.87 5.45 1.54
CA ARG A 63 13.55 4.27 0.72
C ARG A 63 13.66 2.98 1.52
N ALA A 64 14.65 2.85 2.40
CA ALA A 64 14.79 1.68 3.27
C ALA A 64 13.58 1.53 4.22
N TYR A 65 13.15 2.61 4.86
CA TYR A 65 11.97 2.59 5.73
C TYR A 65 10.67 2.32 4.97
N MET A 66 10.48 2.92 3.78
CA MET A 66 9.33 2.64 2.92
C MET A 66 9.29 1.16 2.51
N SER A 67 10.45 0.56 2.24
CA SER A 67 10.57 -0.87 1.95
C SER A 67 10.20 -1.72 3.17
N LEU A 68 10.69 -1.37 4.37
CA LEU A 68 10.33 -2.05 5.62
C LEU A 68 8.81 -2.02 5.85
N ILE A 69 8.20 -0.84 5.76
CA ILE A 69 6.75 -0.64 5.90
C ILE A 69 6.00 -1.50 4.88
N THR A 70 6.42 -1.48 3.61
CA THR A 70 5.77 -2.26 2.55
C THR A 70 5.92 -3.76 2.77
N ASN A 71 7.06 -4.23 3.29
CA ASN A 71 7.30 -5.65 3.50
C ASN A 71 6.66 -6.21 4.77
N VAL A 72 6.37 -5.36 5.76
CA VAL A 72 5.71 -5.80 7.00
C VAL A 72 4.23 -5.41 6.99
N LEU A 73 3.92 -4.11 6.98
CA LEU A 73 2.55 -3.62 7.21
C LEU A 73 1.60 -4.02 6.08
N VAL A 74 2.02 -3.93 4.81
CA VAL A 74 1.15 -4.32 3.69
C VAL A 74 0.90 -5.83 3.69
N ASN A 75 1.90 -6.64 4.00
CA ASN A 75 1.70 -8.10 4.06
C ASN A 75 0.86 -8.50 5.28
N ALA A 76 1.01 -7.82 6.42
CA ALA A 76 0.16 -8.00 7.59
C ALA A 76 -1.30 -7.61 7.31
N GLU A 77 -1.55 -6.46 6.67
CA GLU A 77 -2.88 -6.03 6.27
C GLU A 77 -3.53 -7.05 5.32
N LEU A 78 -2.78 -7.54 4.34
CA LEU A 78 -3.26 -8.58 3.41
C LEU A 78 -3.58 -9.89 4.14
N TYR A 79 -2.75 -10.30 5.10
CA TYR A 79 -2.99 -11.49 5.91
C TYR A 79 -4.29 -11.34 6.72
N ILE A 80 -4.42 -10.26 7.49
CA ILE A 80 -5.59 -10.00 8.34
C ILE A 80 -6.85 -9.87 7.47
N SER A 81 -6.76 -9.20 6.32
CA SER A 81 -7.93 -9.00 5.46
C SER A 81 -8.39 -10.28 4.75
N TRP A 82 -7.47 -11.13 4.27
CA TRP A 82 -7.79 -12.21 3.32
C TRP A 82 -7.56 -13.63 3.84
N VAL A 83 -6.73 -13.79 4.87
CA VAL A 83 -6.39 -15.09 5.48
C VAL A 83 -7.15 -15.29 6.78
N ASP A 84 -7.17 -14.30 7.67
CA ASP A 84 -7.95 -14.38 8.90
C ASP A 84 -9.44 -14.56 8.58
N ASN A 85 -10.03 -15.63 9.10
CA ASN A 85 -11.38 -16.04 8.73
C ASN A 85 -12.44 -15.13 9.34
N GLU A 86 -12.22 -14.60 10.54
CA GLU A 86 -13.17 -13.70 11.18
C GLU A 86 -13.28 -12.41 10.38
N THR A 87 -12.16 -11.74 10.15
CA THR A 87 -12.08 -10.49 9.38
C THR A 87 -12.53 -10.68 7.93
N PHE A 88 -12.13 -11.78 7.29
CA PHE A 88 -12.52 -12.05 5.91
C PHE A 88 -14.05 -12.16 5.76
N ASN A 89 -14.72 -12.90 6.66
CA ASN A 89 -16.16 -13.13 6.57
C ASN A 89 -16.98 -11.92 7.02
N ALA A 90 -16.54 -11.24 8.09
CA ALA A 90 -17.26 -10.10 8.65
C ALA A 90 -17.10 -8.82 7.82
N VAL A 91 -15.90 -8.58 7.25
CA VAL A 91 -15.55 -7.28 6.65
C VAL A 91 -15.13 -7.41 5.20
N THR A 92 -14.06 -8.15 4.91
CA THR A 92 -13.37 -8.09 3.61
C THR A 92 -14.22 -8.60 2.47
N LYS A 93 -14.84 -9.77 2.64
CA LYS A 93 -15.70 -10.39 1.62
C LYS A 93 -16.87 -9.47 1.27
N VAL A 94 -17.56 -8.94 2.28
CA VAL A 94 -18.73 -8.08 2.12
C VAL A 94 -18.36 -6.81 1.37
N ARG A 95 -17.28 -6.13 1.81
CA ARG A 95 -16.80 -4.89 1.18
C ARG A 95 -16.33 -5.10 -0.26
N ASN A 96 -15.62 -6.20 -0.53
CA ASN A 96 -15.09 -6.46 -1.87
C ASN A 96 -16.16 -6.93 -2.85
N SER A 97 -17.19 -7.65 -2.39
CA SER A 97 -18.25 -8.15 -3.26
C SER A 97 -19.38 -7.16 -3.54
N SER A 98 -19.62 -6.19 -2.64
CA SER A 98 -20.80 -5.30 -2.70
C SER A 98 -20.87 -4.41 -3.94
N VAL A 99 -19.74 -4.18 -4.61
CA VAL A 99 -19.66 -3.39 -5.85
C VAL A 99 -20.09 -4.15 -7.10
N TYR A 100 -20.32 -5.47 -7.01
CA TYR A 100 -20.66 -6.32 -8.15
C TYR A 100 -21.96 -7.10 -7.92
N PRO A 101 -22.80 -7.28 -8.95
CA PRO A 101 -23.96 -8.16 -8.86
C PRO A 101 -23.53 -9.63 -8.70
N TRP A 102 -24.44 -10.45 -8.17
CA TRP A 102 -24.27 -11.90 -8.17
C TRP A 102 -24.39 -12.45 -9.61
N PRO A 103 -23.53 -13.39 -10.06
CA PRO A 103 -22.48 -14.11 -9.30
C PRO A 103 -21.09 -13.47 -9.37
N LEU A 104 -20.93 -12.36 -10.09
CA LEU A 104 -19.63 -11.75 -10.37
C LEU A 104 -18.87 -11.35 -9.09
N GLY A 105 -19.55 -10.77 -8.11
CA GLY A 105 -18.91 -10.37 -6.84
C GLY A 105 -18.31 -11.55 -6.06
N TRP A 106 -18.95 -12.72 -6.15
CA TRP A 106 -18.44 -13.95 -5.54
C TRP A 106 -17.22 -14.48 -6.27
N LEU A 107 -17.28 -14.56 -7.61
CA LEU A 107 -16.17 -15.00 -8.46
C LEU A 107 -14.95 -14.10 -8.29
N GLN A 108 -15.14 -12.78 -8.34
CA GLN A 108 -14.04 -11.81 -8.19
C GLN A 108 -13.41 -11.86 -6.81
N THR A 109 -14.21 -11.96 -5.75
CA THR A 109 -13.68 -12.09 -4.39
C THR A 109 -12.87 -13.37 -4.23
N ARG A 110 -13.32 -14.49 -4.82
CA ARG A 110 -12.57 -15.75 -4.81
C ARG A 110 -11.26 -15.63 -5.58
N ALA A 111 -11.28 -15.03 -6.77
CA ALA A 111 -10.08 -14.81 -7.57
C ALA A 111 -9.05 -13.93 -6.83
N LYS A 112 -9.51 -12.81 -6.24
CA LYS A 112 -8.67 -11.88 -5.47
C LYS A 112 -8.08 -12.54 -4.23
N ARG A 113 -8.90 -13.29 -3.46
CA ARG A 113 -8.41 -14.05 -2.30
C ARG A 113 -7.33 -15.05 -2.70
N ASN A 114 -7.52 -15.79 -3.78
CA ASN A 114 -6.53 -16.74 -4.26
C ASN A 114 -5.21 -16.06 -4.69
N ALA A 115 -5.29 -14.90 -5.34
CA ALA A 115 -4.11 -14.13 -5.72
C ALA A 115 -3.34 -13.63 -4.49
N VAL A 116 -4.03 -13.09 -3.48
CA VAL A 116 -3.43 -12.65 -2.22
C VAL A 116 -2.79 -13.83 -1.48
N ILE A 117 -3.49 -14.95 -1.33
CA ILE A 117 -2.95 -16.15 -0.69
C ILE A 117 -1.70 -16.65 -1.42
N LYS A 118 -1.71 -16.70 -2.76
CA LYS A 118 -0.54 -17.10 -3.55
C LYS A 118 0.67 -16.20 -3.26
N ARG A 119 0.46 -14.88 -3.19
CA ARG A 119 1.50 -13.91 -2.83
C ARG A 119 2.02 -14.15 -1.40
N LEU A 120 1.13 -14.29 -0.42
CA LEU A 120 1.53 -14.49 0.98
C LEU A 120 2.27 -15.82 1.18
N LYS A 121 1.92 -16.87 0.43
CA LYS A 121 2.66 -18.14 0.42
C LYS A 121 4.08 -17.97 -0.10
N ALA A 122 4.26 -17.25 -1.21
CA ALA A 122 5.58 -16.98 -1.77
C ALA A 122 6.49 -16.16 -0.83
N LEU A 123 5.89 -15.36 0.06
CA LEU A 123 6.61 -14.54 1.04
C LEU A 123 6.71 -15.21 2.43
N HIS A 124 6.25 -16.46 2.58
CA HIS A 124 6.18 -17.16 3.87
C HIS A 124 5.37 -16.43 4.96
N TRP A 125 4.36 -15.66 4.55
CA TRP A 125 3.40 -15.00 5.45
C TRP A 125 2.15 -15.84 5.68
N TYR A 126 1.77 -16.70 4.73
CA TYR A 126 0.53 -17.48 4.83
C TYR A 126 0.53 -18.48 5.99
N ASP A 127 1.69 -19.03 6.33
CA ASP A 127 1.83 -20.07 7.35
C ASP A 127 2.02 -19.47 8.77
N LYS A 128 2.07 -18.14 8.90
CA LYS A 128 2.22 -17.47 10.19
C LYS A 128 0.93 -17.55 11.00
N THR A 129 1.06 -17.55 12.32
CA THR A 129 -0.09 -17.31 13.21
C THR A 129 -0.41 -15.82 13.28
N ILE A 130 -1.61 -15.47 13.73
CA ILE A 130 -1.96 -14.07 13.95
C ILE A 130 -1.01 -13.40 14.96
N ASP A 131 -0.60 -14.11 16.02
CA ASP A 131 0.33 -13.58 17.01
C ASP A 131 1.71 -13.27 16.41
N GLN A 132 2.20 -14.12 15.49
CA GLN A 132 3.45 -13.85 14.77
C GLN A 132 3.34 -12.63 13.85
N VAL A 133 2.21 -12.49 13.15
CA VAL A 133 1.94 -11.31 12.32
C VAL A 133 1.91 -10.04 13.16
N LEU A 134 1.25 -10.08 14.32
CA LEU A 134 1.20 -8.94 15.24
C LEU A 134 2.57 -8.62 15.84
N ALA A 135 3.37 -9.63 16.18
CA ALA A 135 4.74 -9.44 16.65
C ALA A 135 5.64 -8.77 15.60
N ASP A 136 5.53 -9.17 14.33
CA ASP A 136 6.26 -8.52 13.23
C ASP A 136 5.86 -7.05 13.06
N VAL A 137 4.55 -6.76 13.15
CA VAL A 137 4.03 -5.39 13.09
C VAL A 137 4.55 -4.57 14.27
N GLU A 138 4.53 -5.12 15.49
CA GLU A 138 5.06 -4.47 16.69
C GLU A 138 6.56 -4.17 16.53
N GLN A 139 7.36 -5.13 16.05
CA GLN A 139 8.78 -4.91 15.79
C GLN A 139 9.01 -3.81 14.75
N CYS A 140 8.19 -3.77 13.69
CA CYS A 140 8.25 -2.71 12.67
C CYS A 140 7.91 -1.34 13.30
N CYS A 141 6.82 -1.25 14.07
CA CYS A 141 6.43 -0.03 14.77
C CYS A 141 7.50 0.44 15.76
N ASN A 142 8.12 -0.47 16.51
CA ASN A 142 9.23 -0.16 17.41
C ASN A 142 10.44 0.39 16.64
N SER A 143 10.79 -0.22 15.50
CA SER A 143 11.89 0.27 14.65
C SER A 143 11.61 1.68 14.11
N LEU A 144 10.37 1.94 13.72
CA LEU A 144 9.92 3.26 13.25
C LEU A 144 9.90 4.28 14.39
N SER A 145 9.42 3.89 15.58
CA SER A 145 9.38 4.73 16.77
C SER A 145 10.78 5.11 17.25
N GLN A 146 11.71 4.17 17.26
CA GLN A 146 13.12 4.44 17.60
C GLN A 146 13.74 5.44 16.63
N ARG A 147 13.41 5.32 15.32
CA ARG A 147 13.92 6.25 14.32
C ARG A 147 13.33 7.66 14.45
N LEU A 148 12.06 7.75 14.84
CA LEU A 148 11.39 9.04 15.09
C LEU A 148 11.97 9.71 16.34
N GLY A 149 12.19 8.93 17.41
CA GLY A 149 12.64 9.45 18.70
C GLY A 149 11.68 10.51 19.23
N ASP A 150 12.22 11.63 19.70
CA ASP A 150 11.45 12.78 20.19
C ASP A 150 11.14 13.82 19.08
N LYS A 151 11.34 13.48 17.81
CA LYS A 151 11.10 14.40 16.68
C LYS A 151 9.66 14.31 16.19
N ASP A 152 9.13 15.43 15.71
CA ASP A 152 7.80 15.46 15.09
C ASP A 152 7.76 14.75 13.72
N TYR A 153 8.88 14.70 13.00
CA TYR A 153 8.99 14.00 11.71
C TYR A 153 10.33 13.27 11.55
N PHE A 154 10.33 12.21 10.72
CA PHE A 154 11.48 11.33 10.51
C PHE A 154 12.75 12.05 10.07
N PHE A 155 12.65 13.13 9.29
CA PHE A 155 13.82 13.86 8.77
C PHE A 155 13.86 15.32 9.26
N GLY A 156 13.37 15.57 10.49
CA GLY A 156 13.39 16.91 11.09
C GLY A 156 12.11 17.70 10.85
N SER A 157 12.17 18.99 10.50
CA SER A 157 11.02 19.90 10.45
C SER A 157 10.47 20.17 9.04
N SER A 158 10.49 19.19 8.13
CA SER A 158 10.04 19.39 6.74
C SER A 158 9.26 18.23 6.15
#